data_AF-A0A938J8E9-F1
#
_entry.id   AF-A0A938J8E9-F1
#
_cell.length_a   1.000
_cell.length_b   1.000
_cell.length_c   1.000
_cell.angle_alpha   90.00
_cell.angle_beta   90.00
_cell.angle_gamma   90.00
#
_symmetry.space_group_name_H-M   'P 1'
#
loop_
_entity.id
_entity.type
_entity.pdbx_description
1 polymer ?
#
loop_
_entity_poly.entity_id
_entity_poly.type
_entity_poly.pdbx_seq_one_letter_code
_entity_poly.pdbx_strand_id
1 'polypeptide(L)' 'MAPLLPFGVETWAQALLKWALSDPRVDLVIPATSRPARAVENAAAGSPPWFGPEERRHIERLARARKG' A
#
# COMPACT_ATOMS: atom_id res chain seq x y z
N MET A 1 8.99 -8.00 0.69
CA MET A 1 8.50 -6.99 -0.27
C MET A 1 8.73 -7.37 -1.73
N ALA A 2 9.63 -8.32 -2.06
CA ALA A 2 9.94 -8.67 -3.46
C ALA A 2 8.75 -8.89 -4.41
N PRO A 3 7.63 -9.56 -4.02
CA PRO A 3 6.46 -9.70 -4.89
C PRO A 3 5.74 -8.38 -5.23
N LEU A 4 6.01 -7.32 -4.47
CA LEU A 4 5.34 -6.02 -4.58
C LEU A 4 6.20 -4.96 -5.28
N LEU A 5 7.48 -5.26 -5.56
CA LEU A 5 8.37 -4.35 -6.30
C LEU A 5 7.79 -3.93 -7.67
N PRO A 6 7.14 -4.81 -8.44
CA PRO A 6 6.51 -4.40 -9.71
C PRO A 6 5.39 -3.35 -9.54
N PHE A 7 4.88 -3.18 -8.32
CA PHE A 7 3.86 -2.19 -7.99
C PHE A 7 4.45 -0.91 -7.38
N GLY A 8 5.77 -0.72 -7.42
CA GLY A 8 6.43 0.46 -6.85
C GLY A 8 6.35 0.52 -5.33
N VAL A 9 6.21 -0.62 -4.67
CA VAL A 9 6.15 -0.69 -3.20
C VAL A 9 7.52 -0.99 -2.63
N GLU A 10 8.03 -0.03 -1.87
CA GLU A 10 9.31 -0.10 -1.18
C GLU A 10 9.12 -0.22 0.35
N THR A 11 8.01 0.30 0.88
CA THR A 11 7.73 0.28 2.31
C THR A 11 6.38 -0.38 2.65
N TRP A 12 6.24 -0.81 3.90
CA TRP A 12 4.98 -1.40 4.38
C TRP A 12 3.82 -0.39 4.39
N ALA A 13 4.11 0.89 4.67
CA ALA A 13 3.11 1.95 4.60
C ALA A 13 2.57 2.06 3.17
N GLN A 14 3.44 2.08 2.17
CA GLN A 14 3.03 2.09 0.76
C GLN A 14 2.18 0.87 0.39
N ALA A 15 2.55 -0.33 0.86
CA ALA A 15 1.75 -1.54 0.64
C ALA A 15 0.31 -1.39 1.16
N LEU A 16 0.12 -0.85 2.37
CA LEU A 16 -1.22 -0.67 2.96
C LEU A 16 -2.03 0.43 2.26
N LEU A 17 -1.39 1.56 1.94
CA LEU A 17 -2.06 2.65 1.23
C LEU A 17 -2.50 2.20 -0.17
N LYS A 18 -1.62 1.53 -0.92
CA LYS A 18 -1.94 0.99 -2.23
C LYS A 18 -2.97 -0.14 -2.16
N TRP A 19 -2.96 -0.95 -1.09
CA TRP A 19 -4.01 -1.94 -0.85
C TRP A 19 -5.38 -1.28 -0.75
N ALA A 20 -5.52 -0.19 -0.01
CA ALA A 20 -6.79 0.54 0.04
C ALA A 20 -7.15 1.17 -1.32
N LEU A 21 -6.22 1.88 -1.96
CA LEU A 21 -6.42 2.55 -3.25
C LEU A 21 -6.72 1.60 -4.41
N SER A 22 -6.33 0.33 -4.33
CA SER A 22 -6.62 -0.67 -5.36
C SER A 22 -8.03 -1.27 -5.20
N ASP A 23 -8.86 -0.77 -4.28
CA ASP A 23 -10.26 -1.18 -4.16
C ASP A 23 -11.09 -0.24 -5.03
N PRO A 24 -11.86 -0.74 -6.02
CA PRO A 24 -12.67 0.14 -6.87
C PRO A 24 -13.74 0.92 -6.09
N ARG A 25 -14.00 0.58 -4.82
CA ARG A 25 -14.93 1.31 -3.93
C ARG A 25 -14.26 2.46 -3.16
N VAL A 26 -12.94 2.64 -3.27
CA VAL A 26 -12.17 3.64 -2.53
C VAL A 26 -11.70 4.73 -3.49
N ASP A 27 -12.23 5.94 -3.34
CA ASP A 27 -11.86 7.08 -4.17
C ASP A 27 -10.51 7.71 -3.77
N LEU A 28 -10.21 7.73 -2.47
CA LEU A 28 -8.99 8.33 -1.93
C LEU A 28 -8.60 7.74 -0.57
N VAL A 29 -7.34 7.96 -0.19
CA VAL A 29 -6.82 7.63 1.14
C VAL A 29 -6.13 8.87 1.73
N ILE A 30 -6.42 9.19 3.00
CA ILE A 30 -5.83 10.33 3.72
C ILE A 30 -4.87 9.80 4.80
N PRO A 31 -3.58 9.61 4.49
CA PRO A 31 -2.61 9.20 5.49
C PRO A 31 -2.18 10.38 6.36
N ALA A 32 -2.13 10.17 7.68
CA ALA A 32 -1.62 11.15 8.62
C ALA A 32 -0.14 10.90 8.92
N THR A 33 0.66 11.96 8.93
CA THR A 33 2.06 11.91 9.39
C THR A 33 2.53 13.28 9.87
N SER A 34 3.37 13.31 10.90
CA SER A 34 4.06 14.51 11.39
C SER A 34 5.44 14.73 10.74
N ARG A 35 5.88 13.80 9.89
CA ARG A 35 7.22 13.80 9.27
C ARG A 35 7.09 14.11 7.78
N PRO A 36 7.57 15.26 7.28
CA PRO A 36 7.45 15.63 5.87
C PRO A 36 7.96 14.57 4.88
N ALA A 37 9.06 13.88 5.20
CA ALA A 37 9.59 12.79 4.38
C ALA A 37 8.59 11.64 4.17
N ARG A 38 7.73 11.36 5.17
CA ARG A 38 6.69 10.33 5.04
C ARG A 38 5.53 10.77 4.17
N ALA A 39 5.30 12.08 4.00
CA ALA A 39 4.27 12.56 3.08
C ALA A 39 4.60 12.18 1.63
N VAL A 40 5.86 12.36 1.23
CA VAL A 40 6.36 11.95 -0.09
C VAL A 40 6.29 10.44 -0.26
N GLU A 41 6.76 9.68 0.74
CA GLU A 41 6.69 8.22 0.72
C GLU A 41 5.25 7.70 0.59
N ASN A 42 4.31 8.29 1.31
CA ASN A 42 2.89 7.92 1.26
C ASN A 42 2.28 8.26 -0.10
N ALA A 43 2.61 9.42 -0.67
CA ALA A 43 2.11 9.85 -1.97
C ALA A 43 2.53 8.89 -3.10
N ALA A 44 3.73 8.30 -3.02
CA ALA A 44 4.22 7.34 -4.01
C ALA A 44 3.32 6.08 -4.13
N ALA A 45 2.54 5.74 -3.10
CA ALA A 45 1.57 4.65 -3.16
C ALA A 45 0.40 4.91 -4.13
N GLY A 46 0.17 6.18 -4.51
CA GLY A 46 -0.90 6.61 -5.40
C GLY A 46 -0.61 6.48 -6.90
N SER A 47 0.54 5.93 -7.28
CA SER A 47 0.87 5.70 -8.69
C SER A 47 0.51 4.28 -9.14
N PRO A 48 -0.01 4.04 -10.35
CA PRO A 48 -0.20 2.68 -10.88
C PRO A 48 1.14 1.93 -11.08
N PRO A 49 1.14 0.59 -11.23
CA PRO A 49 -0.02 -0.28 -11.35
C PRO A 49 -0.75 -0.51 -10.01
N TRP A 50 -2.06 -0.79 -10.10
CA TRP A 50 -2.91 -1.15 -8.97
C TRP A 50 -2.85 -2.65 -8.69
N PHE A 51 -3.06 -3.03 -7.44
CA PHE A 51 -3.13 -4.43 -7.05
C PHE A 51 -4.38 -5.10 -7.62
N GLY A 52 -4.20 -6.33 -8.10
CA GLY A 52 -5.31 -7.23 -8.38
C GLY A 52 -5.77 -7.96 -7.12
N PRO A 53 -6.77 -8.86 -7.26
CA PRO A 53 -7.31 -9.62 -6.13
C PRO A 53 -6.27 -10.48 -5.40
N GLU A 54 -5.28 -11.03 -6.12
CA GLU A 54 -4.25 -11.88 -5.51
C GLU A 54 -3.26 -11.09 -4.67
N GLU A 55 -2.79 -9.95 -5.18
CA GLU A 55 -1.88 -9.08 -4.45
C GLU A 55 -2.56 -8.54 -3.20
N ARG A 56 -3.84 -8.16 -3.29
CA ARG A 56 -4.61 -7.72 -2.13
C ARG A 56 -4.70 -8.80 -1.05
N ARG A 57 -5.01 -10.05 -1.44
CA ARG A 57 -5.00 -11.20 -0.52
C ARG A 57 -3.62 -11.46 0.08
N HIS A 58 -2.55 -11.26 -0.69
CA HIS A 58 -1.19 -11.39 -0.18
C HIS A 58 -0.90 -10.38 0.94
N ILE A 59 -1.27 -9.11 0.75
CA ILE A 59 -1.13 -8.07 1.79
C ILE A 59 -1.94 -8.42 3.05
N GLU A 60 -3.17 -8.91 2.89
CA GLU A 60 -4.00 -9.34 4.02
C GLU A 60 -3.33 -10.47 4.83
N ARG A 61 -2.72 -11.45 4.17
CA ARG A 61 -1.96 -12.53 4.83
C ARG A 61 -0.76 -11.97 5.60
N LEU A 62 0.02 -11.08 4.99
CA LEU A 62 1.16 -10.42 5.65
C LEU A 62 0.71 -9.60 6.86
N ALA A 63 -0.38 -8.84 6.74
CA ALA A 63 -0.92 -8.01 7.81
C ALA A 63 -1.35 -8.86 9.01
N ARG A 64 -1.94 -10.04 8.77
CA ARG A 64 -2.28 -11.00 9.84
C ARG A 64 -1.03 -11.58 10.51
N ALA A 65 -0.02 -11.97 9.74
CA ALA A 65 1.21 -12.55 10.27
C ALA A 65 2.05 -11.57 11.11
N ARG A 66 1.93 -10.26 10.86
CA ARG A 66 2.66 -9.21 11.61
C ARG A 66 1.96 -8.78 12.91
N LYS A 67 0.74 -9.23 13.15
CA LYS A 67 -0.01 -8.96 14.39
C LYS A 67 0.13 -10.07 15.45
N GLY A 68 0.88 -11.12 15.13
CA GLY A 68 1.27 -12.18 16.07
C GLY A 68 2.63 -11.90 16.70
#